data_AF-A0A1M7AAY7-F1
#
_entry.id   AF-A0A1M7AAY7-F1
#
_cell.length_a   1.000
_cell.length_b   1.000
_cell.length_c   1.000
_cell.angle_alpha   90.00
_cell.angle_beta   90.00
_cell.angle_gamma   90.00
#
_symmetry.space_group_name_H-M   'P 1'
#
loop_
_entity.id
_entity.type
_entity.pdbx_description
1 polymer ?
#
loop_
_entity_poly.entity_id
_entity_poly.type
_entity_poly.pdbx_seq_one_letter_code
_entity_poly.pdbx_strand_id
1 'polypeptide(L)'
;MKTARLYRVVLLVLLTMPLLTHAQQVQTATDSLSLRAYLLSRGDTLTLGYDSAYLLNKRIFKLYADNYQKVLKGNLASQRIIEAYDSLVVLQDSMLKRKDFYYTQLKGSFDGLQGATDVFIKRTDANLVGLNQSLAAANTHLQNVQTSLDASLEKLKTQNKQKVKLAIGGFAIGIALTSLIFLVAN
;
A
#
# COMPACT_ATOMS: atom_id res chain seq x y z
N MET A 1 52.53 -75.58 -48.41
CA MET A 1 51.40 -74.81 -49.03
C MET A 1 50.47 -74.06 -48.07
N LYS A 2 50.49 -74.30 -46.73
CA LYS A 2 49.59 -73.59 -45.79
C LYS A 2 50.02 -72.16 -45.46
N THR A 3 51.32 -71.86 -45.45
CA THR A 3 51.88 -70.54 -45.10
C THR A 3 51.55 -69.43 -46.11
N ALA A 4 51.57 -69.74 -47.41
CA ALA A 4 51.29 -68.76 -48.47
C ALA A 4 49.82 -68.26 -48.49
N ARG A 5 48.86 -69.09 -48.04
CA ARG A 5 47.46 -68.65 -47.91
C ARG A 5 47.25 -67.71 -46.72
N LEU A 6 47.98 -67.93 -45.63
CA LEU A 6 47.91 -67.07 -44.44
C LEU A 6 48.39 -65.65 -44.76
N TYR A 7 49.52 -65.52 -45.46
CA TYR A 7 50.05 -64.22 -45.88
C TYR A 7 49.11 -63.45 -46.82
N ARG A 8 48.41 -64.14 -47.73
CA ARG A 8 47.43 -63.49 -48.63
C ARG A 8 46.20 -62.96 -47.88
N VAL A 9 45.72 -63.68 -46.87
CA VAL A 9 44.59 -63.22 -46.04
C VAL A 9 45.01 -62.05 -45.16
N VAL A 10 46.17 -62.12 -44.52
CA VAL A 10 46.69 -61.02 -43.70
C VAL A 10 46.95 -59.76 -44.52
N LEU A 11 47.51 -59.90 -45.73
CA LEU A 11 47.75 -58.77 -46.63
C LEU A 11 46.44 -58.15 -47.15
N LEU A 12 45.41 -58.96 -47.40
CA LEU A 12 44.09 -58.47 -47.83
C LEU A 12 43.33 -57.77 -46.69
N VAL A 13 43.49 -58.22 -45.44
CA VAL A 13 42.94 -57.53 -44.25
C VAL A 13 43.67 -56.21 -43.97
N LEU A 14 45.00 -56.17 -44.14
CA LEU A 14 45.79 -54.93 -43.98
C LEU A 14 45.47 -53.88 -45.07
N LEU A 15 45.13 -54.32 -46.29
CA LEU A 15 44.76 -53.42 -47.39
C LEU A 15 43.34 -52.86 -47.27
N THR A 16 42.43 -53.53 -46.55
CA THR A 16 41.04 -53.07 -46.37
C THR A 16 40.80 -52.29 -45.07
N MET A 17 41.70 -52.40 -44.09
CA MET A 17 41.64 -51.62 -42.84
C MET A 17 41.60 -50.09 -43.01
N PRO A 18 42.37 -49.44 -43.92
CA PRO A 18 42.32 -47.98 -44.05
C PRO A 18 41.03 -47.44 -44.72
N LEU A 19 40.17 -48.30 -45.28
CA LEU A 19 38.87 -47.89 -45.85
C LEU A 19 37.75 -47.79 -44.80
N LEU A 20 37.96 -48.34 -43.60
CA LEU A 20 36.97 -48.33 -42.51
C LEU A 20 37.11 -47.15 -41.55
N THR A 21 38.21 -46.39 -41.62
CA THR A 21 38.33 -45.12 -40.93
C THR A 21 37.72 -44.02 -41.81
N HIS A 22 36.38 -43.91 -41.81
CA HIS A 22 35.72 -42.68 -42.22
C HIS A 22 36.22 -41.58 -41.27
N ALA A 23 37.19 -40.79 -41.76
CA ALA A 23 37.76 -39.68 -41.02
C ALA A 23 36.61 -38.72 -40.65
N GLN A 24 36.43 -38.49 -39.35
CA GLN A 24 35.47 -37.52 -38.85
C GLN A 24 35.84 -36.14 -39.41
N GLN A 25 35.02 -35.63 -40.32
CA GLN A 25 35.32 -34.36 -40.97
C GLN A 25 34.88 -33.23 -40.05
N VAL A 26 35.84 -32.43 -39.56
CA VAL A 26 35.54 -31.23 -38.81
C VAL A 26 35.14 -30.14 -39.80
N GLN A 27 33.90 -29.67 -39.71
CA GLN A 27 33.42 -28.52 -40.48
C GLN A 27 33.42 -27.30 -39.57
N THR A 28 34.02 -26.21 -40.01
CA THR A 28 34.07 -24.95 -39.25
C THR A 28 33.24 -23.90 -39.96
N ALA A 29 32.33 -23.29 -39.21
CA ALA A 29 31.53 -22.18 -39.68
C ALA A 29 32.11 -20.87 -39.10
N THR A 30 32.52 -19.97 -40.00
CA THR A 30 33.24 -18.72 -39.67
C THR A 30 32.45 -17.45 -39.97
N ASP A 31 31.25 -17.58 -40.54
CA ASP A 31 30.44 -16.46 -41.00
C ASP A 31 29.10 -16.45 -40.25
N SER A 32 28.83 -15.34 -39.55
CA SER A 32 27.65 -15.13 -38.69
C SER A 32 26.48 -14.46 -39.42
N LEU A 33 26.67 -13.96 -40.64
CA LEU A 33 25.68 -13.15 -41.35
C LEU A 33 24.88 -13.94 -42.38
N SER A 34 25.37 -15.11 -42.81
CA SER A 34 24.73 -15.92 -43.85
C SER A 34 24.08 -17.19 -43.30
N LEU A 35 22.90 -17.51 -43.82
CA LEU A 35 22.24 -18.77 -43.52
C LEU A 35 22.92 -19.91 -44.29
N ARG A 36 23.56 -20.84 -43.57
CA ARG A 36 24.29 -21.96 -44.16
C ARG A 36 23.65 -23.29 -43.81
N ALA A 37 23.57 -24.18 -44.80
CA ALA A 37 23.13 -25.55 -44.62
C ALA A 37 24.36 -26.47 -44.61
N TYR A 38 24.57 -27.17 -43.49
CA TYR A 38 25.63 -28.16 -43.35
C TYR A 38 25.04 -29.55 -43.43
N LEU A 39 25.62 -30.40 -44.27
CA LEU A 39 25.32 -31.83 -44.27
C LEU A 39 26.27 -32.48 -43.27
N LEU A 40 25.73 -32.93 -42.15
CA LEU A 40 26.46 -33.62 -41.08
C LEU A 40 25.95 -35.05 -40.97
N SER A 41 26.87 -36.00 -41.00
CA SER A 41 26.62 -37.41 -40.73
C SER A 41 26.91 -37.73 -39.27
N ARG A 42 26.43 -38.87 -38.79
CA ARG A 42 26.63 -39.30 -37.40
C ARG A 42 28.13 -39.47 -37.14
N GLY A 43 28.68 -38.65 -36.24
CA GLY A 43 30.10 -38.66 -35.89
C GLY A 43 30.89 -37.45 -36.41
N ASP A 44 30.29 -36.64 -37.28
CA ASP A 44 30.89 -35.38 -37.73
C ASP A 44 30.85 -34.33 -36.61
N THR A 45 31.85 -33.45 -36.60
CA THR A 45 31.95 -32.36 -35.62
C THR A 45 31.82 -31.03 -36.34
N LEU A 46 30.86 -30.20 -35.92
CA LEU A 46 30.68 -28.84 -36.40
C LEU A 46 31.21 -27.86 -35.35
N THR A 47 32.15 -27.00 -35.73
CA THR A 47 32.63 -25.91 -34.87
C THR A 47 32.02 -24.58 -35.31
N LEU A 48 31.37 -23.90 -34.36
CA LEU A 48 30.69 -22.62 -34.56
C LEU A 48 31.57 -21.51 -33.95
N GLY A 49 32.16 -20.67 -34.79
CA GLY A 49 33.13 -19.65 -34.38
C GLY A 49 32.53 -18.28 -34.02
N TYR A 50 31.32 -18.24 -33.47
CA TYR A 50 30.59 -16.99 -33.19
C TYR A 50 29.72 -17.10 -31.93
N ASP A 51 29.43 -15.95 -31.32
CA ASP A 51 28.80 -15.85 -29.98
C ASP A 51 27.40 -16.44 -29.89
N SER A 52 26.64 -16.45 -31.00
CA SER A 52 25.29 -17.02 -31.04
C SER A 52 25.02 -17.73 -32.36
N ALA A 53 24.45 -18.93 -32.28
CA ALA A 53 24.12 -19.76 -33.43
C ALA A 53 22.89 -20.62 -33.13
N TYR A 54 21.97 -20.69 -34.10
CA TYR A 54 20.81 -21.58 -34.03
C TYR A 54 21.03 -22.79 -34.93
N LEU A 55 21.23 -23.96 -34.32
CA LEU A 55 21.31 -25.21 -35.05
C LEU A 55 19.91 -25.80 -35.22
N LEU A 56 19.42 -25.80 -36.46
CA LEU A 56 18.08 -26.28 -36.78
C LEU A 56 18.15 -27.46 -37.74
N ASN A 57 17.34 -28.48 -37.48
CA ASN A 57 17.09 -29.53 -38.47
C ASN A 57 16.45 -28.91 -39.71
N LYS A 58 16.84 -29.37 -40.91
CA LYS A 58 16.26 -28.99 -42.21
C LYS A 58 14.73 -28.88 -42.20
N ARG A 59 14.03 -29.81 -41.55
CA ARG A 59 12.55 -29.79 -41.46
C ARG A 59 12.03 -28.59 -40.66
N ILE A 60 12.65 -28.31 -39.52
CA ILE A 60 12.27 -27.19 -38.64
C ILE A 60 12.66 -25.86 -39.28
N PHE A 61 13.85 -25.80 -39.89
CA PHE A 61 14.30 -24.63 -40.63
C PHE A 61 13.32 -24.28 -41.76
N LYS A 62 12.90 -25.26 -42.57
CA LYS A 62 11.92 -25.04 -43.64
C LYS A 62 10.59 -24.53 -43.10
N LEU A 63 10.08 -25.12 -42.01
CA LEU A 63 8.86 -24.64 -41.37
C LEU A 63 8.99 -23.18 -40.91
N TYR A 64 10.10 -22.81 -40.29
CA TYR A 64 10.34 -21.46 -39.80
C TYR A 64 10.45 -20.46 -40.96
N ALA A 65 11.22 -20.79 -41.99
CA ALA A 65 11.38 -19.98 -43.19
C ALA A 65 10.05 -19.79 -43.95
N ASP A 66 9.26 -20.87 -44.10
CA ASP A 66 7.97 -20.82 -44.79
C ASP A 66 6.97 -19.94 -44.03
N ASN A 67 6.94 -20.01 -42.70
CA ASN A 67 6.08 -19.16 -41.87
C ASN A 67 6.55 -17.70 -41.86
N TYR A 68 7.84 -17.46 -41.75
CA TYR A 68 8.42 -16.11 -41.82
C TYR A 68 8.11 -15.44 -43.17
N GLN A 69 8.26 -16.18 -44.27
CA GLN A 69 7.88 -15.72 -45.60
C GLN A 69 6.37 -15.47 -45.73
N LYS A 70 5.51 -16.29 -45.11
CA LYS A 70 4.05 -16.04 -45.08
C LYS A 70 3.70 -14.76 -44.32
N VAL A 71 4.40 -14.47 -43.23
CA VAL A 71 4.21 -13.23 -42.46
C VAL A 71 4.68 -12.01 -43.27
N LEU A 72 5.87 -12.08 -43.89
CA LEU A 72 6.39 -11.02 -44.77
C LEU A 72 5.52 -10.76 -46.00
N LYS A 73 4.91 -11.82 -46.55
CA LYS A 73 3.98 -11.73 -47.69
C LYS A 73 2.57 -11.30 -47.29
N GLY A 74 2.35 -10.87 -46.04
CA GLY A 74 1.08 -10.30 -45.60
C GLY A 74 -0.04 -11.34 -45.42
N ASN A 75 0.27 -12.53 -44.90
CA ASN A 75 -0.78 -13.45 -44.51
C ASN A 75 -1.67 -12.81 -43.42
N LEU A 76 -2.88 -12.43 -43.83
CA LEU A 76 -3.89 -11.74 -43.02
C LEU A 76 -4.16 -12.45 -41.69
N ALA A 77 -4.07 -13.78 -41.63
CA ALA A 77 -4.31 -14.51 -40.39
C ALA A 77 -3.22 -14.23 -39.33
N SER A 78 -1.95 -14.21 -39.74
CA SER A 78 -0.84 -13.93 -38.82
C SER A 78 -0.77 -12.45 -38.43
N GLN A 79 -1.06 -11.54 -39.36
CA GLN A 79 -1.15 -10.10 -39.06
C GLN A 79 -2.28 -9.81 -38.07
N ARG A 80 -3.47 -10.39 -38.26
CA ARG A 80 -4.60 -10.23 -37.32
C ARG A 80 -4.28 -10.73 -35.92
N ILE A 81 -3.50 -11.81 -35.78
CA ILE A 81 -3.08 -12.30 -34.47
C ILE A 81 -2.13 -11.31 -33.80
N ILE A 82 -1.17 -10.76 -34.55
CA ILE A 82 -0.23 -9.75 -34.04
C ILE A 82 -0.98 -8.48 -33.63
N GLU A 83 -1.88 -7.98 -34.49
CA GLU A 83 -2.75 -6.82 -34.20
C GLU A 83 -3.64 -7.05 -32.97
N ALA A 84 -4.21 -8.25 -32.83
CA ALA A 84 -5.00 -8.61 -31.66
C ALA A 84 -4.14 -8.63 -30.38
N TYR A 85 -2.92 -9.16 -30.45
CA TYR A 85 -1.97 -9.12 -29.33
C TYR A 85 -1.59 -7.69 -28.95
N ASP A 86 -1.24 -6.85 -29.91
CA ASP A 86 -0.92 -5.44 -29.66
C ASP A 86 -2.12 -4.70 -29.04
N SER A 87 -3.34 -4.97 -29.52
CA SER A 87 -4.55 -4.39 -28.93
C SER A 87 -4.77 -4.81 -27.47
N LEU A 88 -4.45 -6.07 -27.13
CA LEU A 88 -4.53 -6.57 -25.76
C LEU A 88 -3.47 -5.93 -24.86
N VAL A 89 -2.25 -5.73 -25.37
CA VAL A 89 -1.18 -5.05 -24.64
C VAL A 89 -1.58 -3.61 -24.34
N VAL A 90 -2.08 -2.87 -25.34
CA VAL A 90 -2.56 -1.50 -25.16
C VAL A 90 -3.73 -1.43 -24.16
N LEU A 91 -4.65 -2.38 -24.24
CA LEU A 91 -5.76 -2.47 -23.28
C LEU A 91 -5.24 -2.72 -21.87
N GLN A 92 -4.29 -3.63 -21.69
CA GLN A 92 -3.68 -3.94 -20.40
C GLN A 92 -2.99 -2.71 -19.80
N ASP A 93 -2.20 -1.99 -20.59
CA ASP A 93 -1.57 -0.74 -20.17
C ASP A 93 -2.60 0.32 -19.76
N SER A 94 -3.71 0.43 -20.51
CA SER A 94 -4.78 1.37 -20.17
C SER A 94 -5.47 1.00 -18.85
N MET A 95 -5.65 -0.31 -18.58
CA MET A 95 -6.23 -0.79 -17.34
C MET A 95 -5.30 -0.55 -16.14
N LEU A 96 -3.98 -0.73 -16.31
CA LEU A 96 -3.00 -0.41 -15.29
C LEU A 96 -3.02 1.07 -14.93
N LYS A 97 -2.96 1.95 -15.94
CA LYS A 97 -3.07 3.41 -15.72
C LYS A 97 -4.37 3.81 -15.01
N ARG A 98 -5.50 3.20 -15.38
CA ARG A 98 -6.78 3.45 -14.69
C ARG A 98 -6.78 2.97 -13.25
N LYS A 99 -6.17 1.82 -12.96
CA LYS A 99 -6.01 1.33 -11.58
C LYS A 99 -5.17 2.29 -10.76
N ASP A 100 -4.02 2.74 -11.27
CA ASP A 100 -3.14 3.67 -10.55
C ASP A 100 -3.84 5.00 -10.26
N PHE A 101 -4.60 5.52 -11.23
CA PHE A 101 -5.43 6.70 -11.04
C PHE A 101 -6.48 6.48 -9.93
N TYR A 102 -7.19 5.37 -9.98
CA TYR A 102 -8.22 5.04 -8.98
C TYR A 102 -7.62 4.91 -7.58
N TYR A 103 -6.48 4.24 -7.44
CA TYR A 103 -5.75 4.14 -6.17
C TYR A 103 -5.33 5.51 -5.64
N THR A 104 -4.82 6.38 -6.52
CA THR A 104 -4.42 7.74 -6.13
C THR A 104 -5.62 8.56 -5.65
N GLN A 105 -6.76 8.46 -6.35
CA GLN A 105 -7.99 9.14 -5.96
C GLN A 105 -8.55 8.62 -4.64
N LEU A 106 -8.53 7.29 -4.44
CA LEU A 106 -8.99 6.67 -3.20
C LEU A 106 -8.10 7.07 -2.02
N LYS A 107 -6.78 7.05 -2.21
CA LYS A 107 -5.82 7.52 -1.21
C LYS A 107 -6.07 9.00 -0.86
N GLY A 108 -6.24 9.86 -1.86
CA GLY A 108 -6.57 11.27 -1.63
C GLY A 108 -7.86 11.47 -0.83
N SER A 109 -8.89 10.68 -1.12
CA SER A 109 -10.16 10.72 -0.38
C SER A 109 -9.99 10.25 1.07
N PHE A 110 -9.19 9.21 1.29
CA PHE A 110 -8.90 8.68 2.62
C PHE A 110 -8.06 9.66 3.45
N ASP A 111 -7.00 10.24 2.87
CA ASP A 111 -6.18 11.27 3.50
C ASP A 111 -7.03 12.50 3.86
N GLY A 112 -7.96 12.90 2.99
CA GLY A 112 -8.92 13.97 3.25
C GLY A 112 -9.89 13.65 4.39
N LEU A 113 -10.41 12.43 4.45
CA LEU A 113 -11.26 11.96 5.55
C LEU A 113 -10.51 11.93 6.88
N GLN A 114 -9.26 11.44 6.87
CA GLN A 114 -8.40 11.43 8.05
C GLN A 114 -8.16 12.85 8.56
N GLY A 115 -7.82 13.79 7.67
CA GLY A 115 -7.64 15.20 8.03
C GLY A 115 -8.90 15.83 8.60
N ALA A 116 -10.06 15.61 7.98
CA ALA A 116 -11.35 16.11 8.47
C ALA A 116 -11.70 15.53 9.85
N THR A 117 -11.40 14.25 10.07
CA THR A 117 -11.63 13.55 11.34
C THR A 117 -10.73 14.12 12.44
N ASP A 118 -9.44 14.34 12.16
CA ASP A 118 -8.50 14.93 13.12
C ASP A 118 -8.92 16.36 13.52
N VAL A 119 -9.35 17.16 12.54
CA VAL A 119 -9.91 18.51 12.81
C VAL A 119 -11.18 18.44 13.66
N PHE A 120 -12.07 17.50 13.37
CA PHE A 120 -13.28 17.30 14.16
C PHE A 120 -12.97 16.89 15.60
N ILE A 121 -12.02 15.97 15.81
CA ILE A 121 -11.56 15.55 17.13
C ILE A 121 -10.97 16.74 17.90
N LYS A 122 -10.07 17.51 17.29
CA LYS A 122 -9.46 18.71 17.91
C LYS A 122 -10.50 19.75 18.32
N ARG A 123 -11.51 20.00 17.47
CA ARG A 123 -12.62 20.91 17.82
C ARG A 123 -13.46 20.38 18.96
N THR A 124 -13.73 19.07 18.98
CA THR A 124 -14.49 18.43 20.05
C THR A 124 -13.74 18.51 21.37
N ASP A 125 -12.44 18.25 21.37
CA ASP A 125 -11.59 18.34 22.56
C ASP A 125 -11.53 19.77 23.11
N ALA A 126 -11.33 20.77 22.23
CA ALA A 126 -11.39 22.17 22.63
C ALA A 126 -12.74 22.58 23.24
N ASN A 127 -13.85 22.09 22.66
CA ASN A 127 -15.19 22.34 23.20
C ASN A 127 -15.40 21.67 24.56
N LEU A 128 -14.89 20.45 24.76
CA LEU A 128 -14.94 19.75 26.05
C LEU A 128 -14.16 20.50 27.13
N VAL A 129 -12.97 21.04 26.79
CA VAL A 129 -12.21 21.90 27.70
C VAL A 129 -13.00 23.15 28.07
N GLY A 130 -13.62 23.82 27.11
CA GLY A 130 -14.47 25.00 27.35
C GLY A 130 -15.70 24.69 28.22
N LEU A 131 -16.32 23.52 28.03
CA LEU A 131 -17.42 23.04 28.88
C LEU A 131 -16.95 22.78 30.32
N ASN A 132 -15.81 22.12 30.50
CA ASN A 132 -15.24 21.89 31.82
C ASN A 132 -14.93 23.21 32.56
N GLN A 133 -14.39 24.21 31.85
CA GLN A 133 -14.17 25.55 32.42
C GLN A 133 -15.48 26.24 32.81
N SER A 134 -16.49 26.15 31.94
CA SER A 134 -17.82 26.71 32.21
C SER A 134 -18.49 26.05 33.43
N LEU A 135 -18.34 24.73 33.55
CA LEU A 135 -18.86 23.95 34.67
C LEU A 135 -18.12 24.27 35.98
N ALA A 136 -16.79 24.44 35.92
CA ALA A 136 -16.01 24.91 37.06
C ALA A 136 -16.47 26.31 37.52
N ALA A 137 -16.64 27.25 36.59
CA ALA A 137 -17.12 28.59 36.89
C ALA A 137 -18.53 28.59 37.49
N ALA A 138 -19.45 27.78 36.94
CA ALA A 138 -20.79 27.62 37.48
C ALA A 138 -20.77 27.04 38.90
N ASN A 139 -19.91 26.06 39.17
CA ASN A 139 -19.74 25.49 40.50
C ASN A 139 -19.21 26.54 41.51
N THR A 140 -18.23 27.36 41.11
CA THR A 140 -17.76 28.48 41.94
C THR A 140 -18.87 29.50 42.20
N HIS A 141 -19.69 29.82 41.19
CA HIS A 141 -20.84 30.70 41.36
C HIS A 141 -21.87 30.12 42.34
N LEU A 142 -22.17 28.83 42.26
CA LEU A 142 -23.06 28.16 43.20
C LEU A 142 -22.52 28.19 44.63
N GLN A 143 -21.22 27.95 44.83
CA GLN A 143 -20.58 28.08 46.14
C GLN A 143 -20.65 29.51 46.69
N ASN A 144 -20.42 30.51 45.84
CA ASN A 144 -20.52 31.93 46.23
C ASN A 144 -21.96 32.33 46.58
N VAL A 145 -22.95 31.81 45.85
CA VAL A 145 -24.37 32.04 46.15
C VAL A 145 -24.76 31.36 47.46
N GLN A 146 -24.31 30.12 47.69
CA GLN A 146 -24.57 29.40 48.93
C GLN A 146 -23.98 30.12 50.15
N THR A 147 -22.72 30.55 50.07
CA THR A 147 -22.08 31.34 51.14
C THR A 147 -22.77 32.68 51.36
N SER A 148 -23.23 33.35 50.29
CA SER A 148 -24.00 34.60 50.40
C SER A 148 -25.38 34.39 51.04
N LEU A 149 -26.04 33.27 50.75
CA LEU A 149 -27.31 32.88 51.38
C LEU A 149 -27.13 32.55 52.86
N ASP A 150 -26.08 31.82 53.22
CA ASP A 150 -25.76 31.49 54.61
C ASP A 150 -25.42 32.76 55.41
N ALA A 151 -24.58 33.65 54.85
CA ALA A 151 -24.27 34.93 55.46
C ALA A 151 -25.51 35.84 55.59
N SER A 152 -26.41 35.81 54.61
CA SER A 152 -27.67 36.57 54.66
C SER A 152 -28.63 36.01 55.70
N LEU A 153 -28.73 34.68 55.84
CA LEU A 153 -29.50 34.02 56.89
C LEU A 153 -28.95 34.32 58.28
N GLU A 154 -27.64 34.32 58.44
CA GLU A 154 -26.98 34.67 59.70
C GLU A 154 -27.19 36.14 60.06
N LYS A 155 -27.08 37.05 59.08
CA LYS A 155 -27.40 38.47 59.24
C LYS A 155 -28.86 38.70 59.59
N LEU A 156 -29.78 37.95 58.99
CA LEU A 156 -31.20 37.99 59.36
C LEU A 156 -31.42 37.50 60.80
N LYS A 157 -30.80 36.38 61.20
CA LYS A 157 -30.90 35.86 62.58
C LYS A 157 -30.35 36.85 63.60
N THR A 158 -29.21 37.47 63.33
CA THR A 158 -28.60 38.47 64.23
C THR A 158 -29.42 39.76 64.29
N GLN A 159 -29.92 40.26 63.15
CA GLN A 159 -30.82 41.43 63.15
C GLN A 159 -32.13 41.14 63.87
N ASN A 160 -32.71 39.95 63.73
CA ASN A 160 -33.94 39.60 64.44
C ASN A 160 -33.68 39.50 65.96
N LYS A 161 -32.55 38.93 66.38
CA LYS A 161 -32.12 38.94 67.79
C LYS A 161 -31.90 40.35 68.33
N GLN A 162 -31.31 41.25 67.54
CA GLN A 162 -31.12 42.65 67.93
C GLN A 162 -32.45 43.41 68.02
N LYS A 163 -33.37 43.21 67.07
CA LYS A 163 -34.72 43.80 67.12
C LYS A 163 -35.50 43.33 68.35
N VAL A 164 -35.42 42.04 68.69
CA VAL A 164 -36.04 41.51 69.92
C VAL A 164 -35.40 42.09 71.18
N LYS A 165 -34.06 42.21 71.23
CA LYS A 165 -33.37 42.87 72.36
C LYS A 165 -33.76 44.36 72.48
N LEU A 166 -33.87 45.07 71.38
CA LEU A 166 -34.30 46.48 71.36
C LEU A 166 -35.78 46.63 71.77
N ALA A 167 -36.65 45.72 71.31
CA ALA A 167 -38.06 45.71 71.69
C ALA A 167 -38.25 45.42 73.19
N ILE A 168 -37.53 44.42 73.73
CA ILE A 168 -37.55 44.10 75.16
C ILE A 168 -36.95 45.24 75.99
N GLY A 169 -35.84 45.85 75.53
CA GLY A 169 -35.23 47.01 76.19
C GLY A 169 -36.14 48.24 76.20
N GLY A 170 -36.78 48.57 75.07
CA GLY A 170 -37.72 49.68 74.98
C GLY A 170 -38.98 49.46 75.82
N PHE A 171 -39.48 48.22 75.88
CA PHE A 171 -40.59 47.86 76.75
C PHE A 171 -40.24 47.99 78.24
N ALA A 172 -39.05 47.55 78.65
CA ALA A 172 -38.58 47.69 80.02
C ALA A 172 -38.41 49.16 80.44
N ILE A 173 -37.88 50.02 79.55
CA ILE A 173 -37.77 51.47 79.79
C ILE A 173 -39.15 52.12 79.85
N GLY A 174 -40.09 51.71 78.98
CA GLY A 174 -41.46 52.20 78.99
C GLY A 174 -42.20 51.89 80.29
N ILE A 175 -42.06 50.66 80.81
CA ILE A 175 -42.61 50.26 82.12
C ILE A 175 -41.95 51.04 83.26
N ALA A 176 -40.63 51.22 83.23
CA ALA A 176 -39.91 51.95 84.26
C ALA A 176 -40.33 53.44 84.32
N LEU A 177 -40.57 54.08 83.17
CA LEU A 177 -41.06 55.46 83.12
C LEU A 177 -42.50 55.58 83.60
N THR A 178 -43.38 54.66 83.20
CA THR A 178 -44.79 54.67 83.63
C THR A 178 -44.96 54.37 85.12
N SER A 179 -44.15 53.46 85.69
CA SER A 179 -44.18 53.19 87.13
C SER A 179 -43.66 54.37 87.96
N LEU A 180 -42.65 55.10 87.47
CA LEU A 180 -42.10 56.28 88.15
C LEU A 180 -43.09 57.45 88.12
N ILE A 181 -43.83 57.63 87.02
CA ILE A 181 -44.92 58.62 86.94
C ILE A 181 -46.07 58.25 87.87
N PHE A 182 -46.44 56.96 87.93
CA PHE A 182 -47.50 56.48 88.83
C PHE A 182 -47.14 56.61 90.32
N LEU A 183 -45.87 56.43 90.69
CA LEU A 183 -45.38 56.58 92.07
C LEU A 183 -45.27 58.06 92.51
N VAL A 184 -45.09 58.98 91.57
CA VAL A 184 -45.03 60.44 91.85
C VAL A 184 -46.42 61.08 91.79
N ALA A 185 -47.37 60.50 91.05
CA ALA A 185 -48.74 60.98 90.91
C ALA A 185 -49.71 60.44 91.98
N ASN A 186 -49.23 59.64 92.93
CA ASN A 186 -49.99 59.03 94.02
C ASN A 186 -49.33 59.36 95.36
#